data_AF-A0A547NTZ6-F1
#
_entry.id   AF-A0A547NTZ6-F1
#
_cell.length_a   1.000
_cell.length_b   1.000
_cell.length_c   1.000
_cell.angle_alpha   90.00
_cell.angle_beta   90.00
_cell.angle_gamma   90.00
#
_symmetry.space_group_name_H-M   'P 1'
#
loop_
_entity.id
_entity.type
_entity.pdbx_description
1 polymer ?
#
loop_
_entity_poly.entity_id
_entity_poly.type
_entity_poly.pdbx_seq_one_letter_code
_entity_poly.pdbx_strand_id
1 'polypeptide(L)'
;MPNDKDNRGSAPPISNQADGVTGDLVRLMPRDLVFVMRFMGESQYRLQSHFQDFIRAELAAGGVTPQTHPMIHLFIESHAILLRDFVFSGVSLTRQFRVDEIERLTGDTTSMIRVDIWDQLKSHIETAEKQFQSEPKLLSAFENPTGPAAGEDK
;
A
#
# COMPACT_ATOMS: atom_id res chain seq x y z
N MET A 1 -19.98 21.90 54.70
CA MET A 1 -20.54 21.99 53.33
C MET A 1 -20.50 23.44 52.89
N PRO A 2 -20.31 23.80 51.59
CA PRO A 2 -20.31 22.96 50.37
C PRO A 2 -19.12 23.22 49.39
N ASN A 3 -18.70 22.19 48.64
CA ASN A 3 -18.74 22.04 47.16
C ASN A 3 -17.67 22.77 46.33
N ASP A 4 -17.20 22.31 45.18
CA ASP A 4 -17.17 21.04 44.43
C ASP A 4 -16.57 21.43 43.07
N LYS A 5 -15.84 20.51 42.42
CA LYS A 5 -15.47 20.51 40.98
C LYS A 5 -14.54 21.62 40.46
N ASP A 6 -13.33 21.19 40.11
CA ASP A 6 -12.90 21.29 38.71
C ASP A 6 -12.18 20.00 38.29
N ASN A 7 -13.03 19.02 37.97
CA ASN A 7 -12.64 17.86 37.19
C ASN A 7 -12.77 18.26 35.70
N ARG A 8 -11.66 18.62 35.06
CA ARG A 8 -11.58 18.72 33.59
C ARG A 8 -10.36 17.97 33.07
N GLY A 9 -10.63 16.71 32.72
CA GLY A 9 -10.18 16.12 31.46
C GLY A 9 -8.67 15.97 31.30
N SER A 10 -8.08 15.04 32.05
CA SER A 10 -6.95 14.30 31.48
C SER A 10 -7.49 13.55 30.26
N ALA A 11 -7.14 14.00 29.06
CA ALA A 11 -7.38 13.23 27.85
C ALA A 11 -6.84 11.81 28.07
N PRO A 12 -7.59 10.74 27.73
CA PRO A 12 -7.05 9.40 27.83
C PRO A 12 -5.78 9.33 26.97
N PRO A 13 -4.72 8.63 27.45
CA PRO A 13 -3.48 8.57 26.72
C PRO A 13 -3.73 7.89 25.38
N ILE A 14 -3.44 8.60 24.30
CA ILE A 14 -3.56 8.16 22.88
C ILE A 14 -2.82 6.82 22.67
N SER A 15 -1.80 6.55 23.49
CA SER A 15 -1.07 5.28 23.57
C SER A 15 -1.96 4.05 23.75
N ASN A 16 -3.05 4.15 24.52
CA ASN A 16 -3.93 3.00 24.77
C ASN A 16 -4.76 2.60 23.54
N GLN A 17 -4.96 3.52 22.60
CA GLN A 17 -5.78 3.27 21.41
C GLN A 17 -4.99 2.49 20.34
N ALA A 18 -3.72 2.87 20.13
CA ALA A 18 -2.79 2.12 19.29
C ALA A 18 -2.58 0.70 19.85
N ASP A 19 -2.38 0.55 21.17
CA ASP A 19 -2.22 -0.78 21.79
C ASP A 19 -3.46 -1.68 21.62
N GLY A 20 -4.67 -1.11 21.67
CA GLY A 20 -5.92 -1.83 21.45
C GLY A 20 -6.09 -2.33 20.01
N VAL A 21 -6.01 -1.42 19.03
CA VAL A 21 -6.19 -1.77 17.60
C VAL A 21 -5.14 -2.74 17.14
N THR A 22 -3.89 -2.49 17.51
CA THR A 22 -2.80 -3.34 17.10
C THR A 22 -3.05 -4.72 17.76
N GLY A 23 -3.38 -4.80 19.06
CA GLY A 23 -3.61 -6.09 19.75
C GLY A 23 -4.69 -6.95 19.09
N ASP A 24 -5.74 -6.32 18.54
CA ASP A 24 -6.77 -7.00 17.74
C ASP A 24 -6.23 -7.50 16.39
N LEU A 25 -5.37 -6.73 15.71
CA LEU A 25 -4.74 -7.15 14.46
C LEU A 25 -3.82 -8.37 14.63
N VAL A 26 -3.07 -8.47 15.75
CA VAL A 26 -2.24 -9.65 16.03
C VAL A 26 -3.06 -10.92 16.14
N ARG A 27 -4.23 -10.83 16.80
CA ARG A 27 -5.14 -11.97 16.92
C ARG A 27 -5.67 -12.46 15.57
N LEU A 28 -5.72 -11.57 14.58
CA LEU A 28 -6.16 -11.87 13.22
C LEU A 28 -5.03 -12.37 12.32
N MET A 29 -3.75 -12.14 12.66
CA MET A 29 -2.61 -12.51 11.81
C MET A 29 -2.61 -13.98 11.35
N PRO A 30 -2.90 -15.00 12.19
CA PRO A 30 -2.94 -16.40 11.73
C PRO A 30 -3.92 -16.64 10.57
N ARG A 31 -4.97 -15.82 10.46
CA ARG A 31 -6.00 -15.94 9.42
C ARG A 31 -5.76 -14.98 8.26
N ASP A 32 -5.36 -13.75 8.56
CA ASP A 32 -5.43 -12.62 7.64
C ASP A 32 -4.05 -12.18 7.13
N LEU A 33 -2.94 -12.67 7.73
CA LEU A 33 -1.59 -12.39 7.26
C LEU A 33 -1.12 -13.47 6.26
N VAL A 34 -0.83 -13.01 5.04
CA VAL A 34 -0.31 -13.84 3.96
C VAL A 34 1.02 -13.31 3.44
N PHE A 35 1.94 -14.23 3.19
CA PHE A 35 3.16 -13.99 2.45
C PHE A 35 2.88 -14.20 0.96
N VAL A 36 3.20 -13.17 0.17
CA VAL A 36 3.11 -13.21 -1.27
C VAL A 36 4.51 -13.29 -1.86
N MET A 37 4.68 -14.15 -2.87
CA MET A 37 5.91 -14.16 -3.65
C MET A 37 6.00 -12.87 -4.47
N ARG A 38 7.18 -12.26 -4.53
CA ARG A 38 7.44 -11.10 -5.37
C ARG A 38 8.66 -11.37 -6.24
N PHE A 39 8.47 -11.23 -7.56
CA PHE A 39 9.59 -11.23 -8.50
C PHE A 39 10.34 -9.91 -8.42
N MET A 40 11.66 -9.98 -8.25
CA MET A 40 12.54 -8.81 -8.14
C MET A 40 13.74 -8.91 -9.08
N GLY A 41 14.36 -7.76 -9.36
CA GLY A 41 15.61 -7.66 -10.11
C GLY A 41 15.50 -8.15 -11.55
N GLU A 42 16.50 -8.89 -12.00
CA GLU A 42 16.68 -9.35 -13.38
C GLU A 42 15.47 -10.11 -13.95
N SER A 43 14.73 -10.83 -13.11
CA SER A 43 13.51 -11.53 -13.53
C SER A 43 12.47 -10.58 -14.14
N GLN A 44 12.34 -9.37 -13.59
CA GLN A 44 11.41 -8.36 -14.10
C GLN A 44 11.86 -7.81 -15.44
N TYR A 45 13.16 -7.53 -15.56
CA TYR A 45 13.75 -7.04 -16.80
C TYR A 45 13.58 -8.05 -17.93
N ARG A 46 13.92 -9.33 -17.70
CA ARG A 46 13.82 -10.38 -18.72
C ARG A 46 12.41 -10.57 -19.25
N LEU A 47 11.42 -10.60 -18.35
CA LEU A 47 10.04 -10.77 -18.77
C LEU A 47 9.51 -9.52 -19.50
N GLN A 48 9.89 -8.32 -19.06
CA GLN A 48 9.55 -7.09 -19.78
C GLN A 48 10.16 -7.07 -21.18
N SER A 49 11.46 -7.36 -21.32
CA SER A 49 12.13 -7.41 -22.62
C SER A 49 11.50 -8.43 -23.55
N HIS A 50 11.16 -9.62 -23.03
CA HIS A 50 10.42 -10.62 -23.80
C HIS A 50 9.08 -10.08 -24.34
N PHE A 51 8.29 -9.39 -23.51
CA PHE A 51 7.03 -8.80 -23.98
C PHE A 51 7.23 -7.62 -24.92
N GLN A 52 8.28 -6.81 -24.76
CA GLN A 52 8.61 -5.74 -25.70
C GLN A 52 8.92 -6.33 -27.09
N ASP A 53 9.72 -7.39 -27.14
CA ASP A 53 10.09 -8.06 -28.38
C ASP A 53 8.88 -8.74 -29.03
N PHE A 54 8.03 -9.39 -28.22
CA PHE A 54 6.78 -9.99 -28.66
C PHE A 54 5.83 -8.96 -29.29
N ILE A 55 5.51 -7.87 -28.58
CA ILE A 55 4.61 -6.83 -29.07
C ILE A 55 5.19 -6.16 -30.33
N ARG A 56 6.50 -5.93 -30.37
CA ARG A 56 7.17 -5.38 -31.56
C ARG A 56 7.00 -6.30 -32.77
N ALA A 57 7.18 -7.61 -32.60
CA ALA A 57 7.03 -8.58 -33.68
C ALA A 57 5.59 -8.65 -34.19
N GLU A 58 4.61 -8.68 -33.29
CA GLU A 58 3.18 -8.69 -33.65
C GLU A 58 2.75 -7.41 -34.39
N LEU A 59 3.17 -6.25 -33.89
CA LEU A 59 2.87 -4.96 -34.54
C LEU A 59 3.51 -4.87 -35.93
N ALA A 60 4.76 -5.34 -36.08
CA ALA A 60 5.44 -5.37 -37.37
C ALA A 60 4.75 -6.32 -38.37
N ALA A 61 4.28 -7.49 -37.91
CA ALA A 61 3.50 -8.42 -38.73
C ALA A 61 2.17 -7.79 -39.22
N GLY A 62 1.57 -6.91 -38.40
CA GLY A 62 0.41 -6.10 -38.77
C GLY A 62 0.73 -4.84 -39.60
N GLY A 63 1.99 -4.62 -40.01
CA GLY A 63 2.41 -3.45 -40.78
C GLY A 63 2.52 -2.15 -39.96
N VAL A 64 2.44 -2.22 -38.63
CA VAL A 64 2.58 -1.07 -37.73
C VAL A 64 4.07 -0.86 -37.45
N THR A 65 4.64 0.15 -38.07
CA THR A 65 6.06 0.50 -37.93
C THR A 65 6.25 1.87 -37.28
N PRO A 66 7.45 2.19 -36.75
CA PRO A 66 7.76 3.52 -36.23
C PRO A 66 7.57 4.65 -37.24
N GLN A 67 7.71 4.36 -38.54
CA GLN A 67 7.47 5.34 -39.61
C GLN A 67 5.97 5.64 -39.78
N THR A 68 5.10 4.66 -39.52
CA THR A 68 3.65 4.80 -39.65
C THR A 68 3.03 5.34 -38.36
N HIS A 69 3.62 5.00 -37.20
CA HIS A 69 3.12 5.36 -35.87
C HIS A 69 4.27 5.87 -34.98
N PRO A 70 4.46 7.20 -34.87
CA PRO A 70 5.58 7.78 -34.13
C PRO A 70 5.63 7.41 -32.63
N MET A 71 4.46 7.11 -32.03
CA MET A 71 4.32 6.77 -30.60
C MET A 71 4.37 5.26 -30.31
N ILE A 72 4.68 4.43 -31.31
CA ILE A 72 4.66 2.96 -31.16
C ILE A 72 5.62 2.46 -30.07
N HIS A 73 6.75 3.14 -29.86
CA HIS A 73 7.72 2.77 -28.83
C HIS A 73 7.14 2.88 -27.41
N LEU A 74 6.46 3.99 -27.11
CA LEU A 74 5.80 4.19 -25.83
C LEU A 74 4.65 3.18 -25.63
N PHE A 75 3.92 2.88 -26.71
CA PHE A 75 2.88 1.86 -26.68
C PHE A 75 3.46 0.49 -26.30
N ILE A 76 4.54 0.05 -26.97
CA ILE A 76 5.21 -1.22 -26.70
C ILE A 76 5.72 -1.28 -25.25
N GLU A 77 6.36 -0.21 -24.77
CA GLU A 77 6.92 -0.17 -23.42
C GLU A 77 5.83 -0.28 -22.34
N SER A 78 4.78 0.54 -22.45
CA SER A 78 3.68 0.53 -21.50
C SER A 78 2.96 -0.82 -21.47
N HIS A 79 2.68 -1.40 -22.64
CA HIS A 79 1.99 -2.69 -22.72
C HIS A 79 2.86 -3.85 -22.23
N ALA A 80 4.17 -3.80 -22.45
CA ALA A 80 5.08 -4.82 -21.90
C ALA A 80 5.11 -4.80 -20.37
N ILE A 81 5.07 -3.61 -19.75
CA ILE A 81 4.94 -3.47 -18.29
C ILE A 81 3.62 -4.06 -17.80
N LEU A 82 2.50 -3.72 -18.46
CA LEU A 82 1.18 -4.24 -18.10
C LEU A 82 1.11 -5.77 -18.17
N LEU A 83 1.63 -6.37 -19.25
CA LEU A 83 1.66 -7.84 -19.40
C LEU A 83 2.57 -8.51 -18.37
N ARG A 84 3.75 -7.94 -18.10
CA ARG A 84 4.65 -8.42 -17.04
C ARG A 84 3.96 -8.42 -15.68
N ASP A 85 3.31 -7.31 -15.33
CA ASP A 85 2.65 -7.15 -14.03
C ASP A 85 1.44 -8.08 -13.92
N PHE A 86 0.69 -8.28 -15.00
CA PHE A 86 -0.38 -9.28 -15.08
C PHE A 86 0.14 -10.69 -14.79
N VAL A 87 1.21 -11.12 -15.46
CA VAL A 87 1.79 -12.46 -15.29
C VAL A 87 2.31 -12.65 -13.86
N PHE A 88 3.13 -11.72 -13.36
CA PHE A 88 3.67 -11.85 -12.01
C PHE A 88 2.58 -11.81 -10.94
N SER A 89 1.61 -10.90 -11.06
CA SER A 89 0.49 -10.84 -10.11
C SER A 89 -0.30 -12.14 -10.14
N GLY A 90 -0.56 -12.71 -11.32
CA GLY A 90 -1.23 -14.01 -11.46
C GLY A 90 -0.48 -15.15 -10.75
N VAL A 91 0.84 -15.22 -10.93
CA VAL A 91 1.67 -16.23 -10.25
C VAL A 91 1.68 -16.03 -8.73
N SER A 92 1.84 -14.79 -8.26
CA SER A 92 1.83 -14.46 -6.84
C SER A 92 0.48 -14.76 -6.17
N LEU A 93 -0.63 -14.56 -6.88
CA LEU A 93 -1.97 -14.86 -6.37
C LEU A 93 -2.25 -16.37 -6.29
N THR A 94 -1.64 -17.17 -7.16
CA THR A 94 -1.87 -18.62 -7.22
C THR A 94 -1.29 -19.36 -6.01
N ARG A 95 -0.23 -18.81 -5.39
CA ARG A 95 0.42 -19.39 -4.22
C ARG A 95 0.68 -18.33 -3.17
N GLN A 96 -0.29 -18.18 -2.28
CA GLN A 96 -0.16 -17.41 -1.06
C GLN A 96 0.13 -18.38 0.08
N PHE A 97 1.08 -18.04 0.93
CA PHE A 97 1.39 -18.82 2.12
C PHE A 97 0.89 -18.05 3.33
N ARG A 98 0.08 -18.68 4.17
CA ARG A 98 -0.30 -18.08 5.44
C ARG A 98 0.89 -18.05 6.40
N VAL A 99 0.84 -17.15 7.37
CA VAL A 99 1.93 -17.02 8.37
C VAL A 99 2.20 -18.32 9.12
N ASP A 100 1.16 -19.10 9.42
CA ASP A 100 1.29 -20.40 10.09
C ASP A 100 2.01 -21.44 9.22
N GLU A 101 1.78 -21.44 7.91
CA GLU A 101 2.48 -22.30 6.96
C GLU A 101 3.96 -21.94 6.87
N ILE A 102 4.30 -20.65 6.84
CA ILE A 102 5.68 -20.18 6.81
C ILE A 102 6.40 -20.52 8.11
N GLU A 103 5.80 -20.27 9.28
CA GLU A 103 6.39 -20.62 10.57
C GLU A 103 6.70 -22.12 10.67
N ARG A 104 5.82 -22.97 10.15
CA ARG A 104 6.07 -24.42 10.08
C ARG A 104 7.22 -24.77 9.14
N LEU A 105 7.35 -24.07 8.02
CA LEU A 105 8.43 -24.29 7.05
C LEU A 105 9.79 -23.79 7.57
N THR A 106 9.82 -22.68 8.33
CA THR A 106 11.04 -22.10 8.90
C THR A 106 11.42 -22.69 10.26
N GLY A 107 10.53 -23.48 10.88
CA GLY A 107 10.73 -24.02 12.23
C GLY A 107 10.55 -22.98 13.33
N ASP A 108 9.88 -21.85 13.03
CA ASP A 108 9.57 -20.80 14.00
C ASP A 108 8.43 -21.24 14.94
N THR A 109 8.78 -22.07 15.91
CA THR A 109 7.85 -22.56 16.94
C THR A 109 7.54 -21.51 18.01
N THR A 110 8.35 -20.45 18.09
CA THR A 110 8.21 -19.36 19.08
C THR A 110 7.39 -18.19 18.54
N SER A 111 6.94 -18.24 17.27
CA SER A 111 6.19 -17.16 16.62
C SER A 111 6.96 -15.84 16.53
N MET A 112 8.29 -15.89 16.43
CA MET A 112 9.14 -14.70 16.40
C MET A 112 8.81 -13.81 15.20
N ILE A 113 8.44 -14.40 14.06
CA ILE A 113 7.99 -13.68 12.87
C ILE A 113 6.76 -12.82 13.18
N ARG A 114 5.77 -13.34 13.91
CA ARG A 114 4.59 -12.57 14.31
C ARG A 114 4.93 -11.41 15.24
N VAL A 115 5.84 -11.61 16.19
CA VAL A 115 6.27 -10.57 17.13
C VAL A 115 7.00 -9.43 16.42
N ASP A 116 7.87 -9.74 15.46
CA ASP A 116 8.55 -8.72 14.66
C ASP A 116 7.58 -7.89 13.80
N ILE A 117 6.65 -8.56 13.10
CA ILE A 117 5.62 -7.89 12.29
C ILE A 117 4.71 -7.03 13.18
N TRP A 118 4.40 -7.51 14.38
CA TRP A 118 3.68 -6.77 15.41
C TRP A 118 4.38 -5.47 15.78
N ASP A 119 5.66 -5.55 16.17
CA ASP A 119 6.43 -4.38 16.60
C ASP A 119 6.58 -3.37 15.46
N GLN A 120 6.77 -3.84 14.23
CA GLN A 120 6.80 -2.99 13.03
C GLN A 120 5.46 -2.29 12.79
N LEU A 121 4.34 -3.03 12.87
CA LEU A 121 3.00 -2.46 12.69
C LEU A 121 2.72 -1.37 13.73
N LYS A 122 3.02 -1.63 15.00
CA LYS A 122 2.87 -0.65 16.08
C LYS A 122 3.69 0.60 15.80
N SER A 123 4.97 0.43 15.47
CA SER A 123 5.87 1.54 15.14
C SER A 123 5.32 2.38 13.97
N HIS A 124 4.85 1.74 12.90
CA HIS A 124 4.28 2.45 11.74
C HIS A 124 2.99 3.20 12.08
N ILE A 125 2.10 2.64 12.90
CA ILE A 125 0.88 3.33 13.36
C ILE A 125 1.27 4.57 14.17
N GLU A 126 2.17 4.42 15.15
CA GLU A 126 2.62 5.56 15.96
C GLU A 126 3.29 6.65 15.13
N THR A 127 4.10 6.28 14.13
CA THR A 127 4.71 7.23 13.21
C THR A 127 3.66 7.96 12.38
N ALA A 128 2.67 7.24 11.85
CA ALA A 128 1.59 7.84 11.06
C ALA A 128 0.74 8.82 11.89
N GLU A 129 0.38 8.44 13.13
CA GLU A 129 -0.36 9.31 14.04
C GLU A 129 0.43 10.57 14.39
N LYS A 130 1.73 10.44 14.71
CA LYS A 130 2.61 11.58 14.98
C LYS A 130 2.75 12.49 13.77
N GLN A 131 2.90 11.93 12.57
CA GLN A 131 2.98 12.71 11.34
C GLN A 131 1.69 13.52 11.13
N PHE A 132 0.53 12.89 11.29
CA PHE A 132 -0.77 13.58 11.17
C PHE A 132 -0.91 14.70 12.21
N GLN A 133 -0.54 14.46 13.46
CA GLN A 133 -0.55 15.48 14.53
C GLN A 133 0.40 16.66 14.23
N SER A 134 1.49 16.40 13.49
CA SER A 134 2.48 17.41 13.10
C SER A 134 2.09 18.24 11.86
N GLU A 135 0.97 17.92 11.20
CA GLU A 135 0.47 18.63 10.00
C GLU A 135 -0.80 19.46 10.30
N PRO A 136 -0.73 20.56 11.07
CA PRO A 136 -1.88 21.44 11.32
C PRO A 136 -2.42 22.13 10.05
N LYS A 137 -1.69 22.06 8.93
CA LYS A 137 -2.09 22.59 7.62
C LYS A 137 -3.28 21.84 6.98
N LEU A 138 -3.50 20.58 7.33
CA LEU A 138 -4.62 19.82 6.78
C LEU A 138 -5.96 20.33 7.31
N LEU A 139 -6.03 20.75 8.58
CA LEU A 139 -7.24 21.31 9.19
C LEU A 139 -7.60 22.70 8.61
N SER A 140 -6.59 23.54 8.32
CA SER A 140 -6.80 24.86 7.71
C SER A 140 -7.40 24.80 6.30
N ALA A 141 -7.18 23.71 5.57
CA ALA A 141 -7.77 23.49 4.24
C ALA A 141 -9.27 23.14 4.31
N PHE A 142 -9.75 22.67 5.47
CA PHE A 142 -11.17 22.34 5.70
C PHE A 142 -11.93 23.44 6.47
N GLU A 143 -11.24 24.44 7.03
CA GLU A 143 -11.86 25.52 7.83
C GLU A 143 -12.53 26.65 7.02
N ASN A 144 -12.40 26.70 5.68
CA ASN A 144 -13.10 27.72 4.88
C ASN A 144 -13.61 27.22 3.53
N PRO A 145 -14.90 26.83 3.45
CA PRO A 145 -15.66 26.93 2.21
C PRO A 145 -16.79 27.96 2.37
N THR A 146 -16.51 29.22 2.71
CA THR A 146 -17.51 30.30 2.51
C THR A 146 -16.88 31.68 2.28
N GLY A 147 -16.93 32.13 1.02
CA GLY A 147 -17.15 33.52 0.65
C GLY A 147 -16.17 34.14 -0.36
N PRO A 148 -16.63 34.88 -1.39
CA PRO A 148 -17.94 34.92 -2.04
C PRO A 148 -17.84 34.72 -3.58
N ALA A 149 -18.81 34.04 -4.18
CA ALA A 149 -19.05 34.08 -5.62
C ALA A 149 -20.52 34.42 -5.89
N ALA A 150 -20.73 35.26 -6.90
CA ALA A 150 -21.99 35.78 -7.46
C ALA A 150 -22.59 37.01 -6.72
N GLY A 151 -22.85 38.13 -7.38
CA GLY A 151 -22.79 38.39 -8.82
C GLY A 151 -22.85 39.88 -9.15
N GLU A 152 -22.27 40.20 -10.29
CA GLU A 152 -22.61 41.36 -11.10
C GLU A 152 -24.09 41.28 -11.45
N ASP A 153 -24.84 42.34 -11.14
CA ASP A 153 -26.02 42.76 -11.90
C ASP A 153 -26.41 44.17 -11.43
N LYS A 154 -25.98 45.19 -12.19
CA LYS A 154 -26.87 46.21 -12.78
C LYS A 154 -26.12 47.17 -13.71
#